data_AF-X1MY82-F1
#
_entry.id   AF-X1MY82-F1
#
_cell.length_a   1.000
_cell.length_b   1.000
_cell.length_c   1.000
_cell.angle_alpha   90.00
_cell.angle_beta   90.00
_cell.angle_gamma   90.00
#
_symmetry.space_group_name_H-M   'P 1'
#
loop_
_entity.id
_entity.type
_entity.pdbx_description
1 polymer ?
#
loop_
_entity_poly.entity_id
_entity_poly.type
_entity_poly.pdbx_seq_one_letter_code
_entity_poly.pdbx_strand_id
1 'polypeptide(L)'
;SSKGEQLLTKYAETREASQTELAQRNSERQKALARYKVTLNISPEELPQLLDKSWDSPVFKEESEKCLSCGSCIVVCPTCFCFDVQDDVTLNLKEGERYRQWDGCMLADFAAVAGGRNFRGDKESRFRHRMYRKGKYIWERYGKLGCVGCGRCASACLAEIASPAETFNRLKEESK
;
A
#
# COMPACT_ATOMS: atom_id res chain seq x y z
N SER A 1 -7.35 -11.52 -20.85
CA SER A 1 -6.17 -11.93 -21.66
C SER A 1 -6.50 -13.27 -22.31
N SER A 2 -5.91 -13.58 -23.47
CA SER A 2 -6.17 -14.84 -24.18
C SER A 2 -5.95 -16.09 -23.32
N LYS A 3 -4.89 -16.08 -22.49
CA LYS A 3 -4.62 -17.17 -21.52
C LYS A 3 -5.72 -17.34 -20.48
N GLY A 4 -6.29 -16.25 -19.97
CA GLY A 4 -7.38 -16.30 -18.99
C GLY A 4 -8.69 -16.82 -19.59
N GLU A 5 -8.95 -16.46 -20.84
CA GLU A 5 -10.12 -16.94 -21.59
C GLU A 5 -10.03 -18.43 -21.88
N GLN A 6 -8.87 -18.93 -22.29
CA GLN A 6 -8.63 -20.38 -22.45
C GLN A 6 -8.87 -21.17 -21.15
N LEU A 7 -8.46 -20.62 -20.01
CA LEU A 7 -8.73 -21.25 -18.71
C LEU A 7 -10.23 -21.30 -18.41
N LEU A 8 -10.96 -20.23 -18.68
CA LEU A 8 -12.41 -20.18 -18.50
C LEU A 8 -13.11 -21.20 -19.40
N THR A 9 -12.84 -21.18 -20.71
CA THR A 9 -13.48 -22.11 -21.66
C THR A 9 -13.17 -23.57 -21.34
N LYS A 10 -11.96 -23.87 -20.83
CA LYS A 10 -11.54 -25.25 -20.54
C LYS A 10 -12.11 -25.80 -19.24
N TYR A 11 -12.25 -24.95 -18.21
CA TYR A 11 -12.52 -25.41 -16.84
C TYR A 11 -13.82 -24.88 -16.24
N ALA A 12 -14.56 -24.01 -16.93
CA ALA A 12 -15.81 -23.45 -16.44
C ALA A 12 -16.86 -23.38 -17.54
N GLU A 13 -18.09 -23.76 -17.20
CA GLU A 13 -19.25 -23.40 -18.00
C GLU A 13 -19.65 -21.97 -17.66
N THR A 14 -19.50 -21.06 -18.62
CA THR A 14 -19.80 -19.64 -18.44
C THR A 14 -20.91 -19.20 -19.38
N ARG A 15 -21.73 -18.26 -18.93
CA ARG A 15 -22.66 -17.51 -19.77
C ARG A 15 -22.55 -16.02 -19.46
N GLU A 16 -23.04 -15.19 -20.38
CA GLU A 16 -23.22 -13.77 -20.10
C GLU A 16 -24.16 -13.55 -18.91
N ALA A 17 -23.86 -12.51 -18.13
CA ALA A 17 -24.67 -12.12 -17.00
C ALA A 17 -26.02 -11.55 -17.46
N SER A 18 -27.11 -11.99 -16.83
CA SER A 18 -28.44 -11.42 -17.06
C SER A 18 -28.54 -10.02 -16.49
N GLN A 19 -29.50 -9.23 -16.99
CA GLN A 19 -29.77 -7.88 -16.45
C GLN A 19 -30.10 -7.90 -14.95
N THR A 20 -30.81 -8.93 -14.49
CA THR A 20 -31.14 -9.13 -13.07
C THR A 20 -29.88 -9.34 -12.23
N GLU A 21 -28.92 -10.15 -12.69
CA GLU A 21 -27.66 -10.39 -11.98
C GLU A 21 -26.77 -9.14 -11.97
N LEU A 22 -26.72 -8.39 -13.07
CA LEU A 22 -26.01 -7.10 -13.13
C LEU A 22 -26.62 -6.08 -12.16
N ALA A 23 -27.95 -6.00 -12.09
CA ALA A 23 -28.67 -5.15 -11.16
C ALA A 23 -28.40 -5.57 -9.70
N GLN A 24 -28.41 -6.88 -9.41
CA GLN A 24 -28.07 -7.42 -8.09
C GLN A 24 -26.64 -7.07 -7.69
N ARG A 25 -25.66 -7.32 -8.57
CA ARG A 25 -24.24 -6.93 -8.36
C ARG A 25 -24.11 -5.45 -8.04
N ASN A 26 -24.79 -4.59 -8.81
CA ASN A 26 -24.77 -3.15 -8.59
C ASN A 26 -25.39 -2.77 -7.25
N SER A 27 -26.53 -3.37 -6.87
CA SER A 27 -27.16 -3.17 -5.56
C SER A 27 -26.24 -3.55 -4.41
N GLU A 28 -25.62 -4.72 -4.46
CA GLU A 28 -24.66 -5.17 -3.43
C GLU A 28 -23.42 -4.27 -3.37
N ARG A 29 -22.92 -3.81 -4.52
CA ARG A 29 -21.82 -2.84 -4.57
C ARG A 29 -22.20 -1.53 -3.88
N GLN A 30 -23.41 -1.00 -4.10
CA GLN A 30 -23.87 0.22 -3.43
C GLN A 30 -24.01 0.03 -1.92
N LYS A 31 -24.56 -1.11 -1.48
CA LYS A 31 -24.62 -1.46 -0.04
C LYS A 31 -23.24 -1.54 0.58
N ALA A 32 -22.25 -2.10 -0.14
CA ALA A 32 -20.87 -2.16 0.33
C ALA A 32 -20.22 -0.77 0.39
N LEU A 33 -20.47 0.09 -0.61
CA LEU A 33 -19.94 1.44 -0.64
C LEU A 33 -20.42 2.28 0.56
N ALA A 34 -21.68 2.12 0.97
CA ALA A 34 -22.26 2.78 2.13
C ALA A 34 -21.62 2.37 3.48
N ARG A 35 -20.81 1.30 3.52
CA ARG A 35 -20.13 0.84 4.74
C ARG A 35 -18.75 1.46 4.95
N TYR A 36 -18.17 2.09 3.92
CA TYR A 36 -16.87 2.74 4.07
C TYR A 36 -17.01 4.02 4.91
N LYS A 37 -16.18 4.13 5.94
CA LYS A 37 -16.14 5.31 6.83
C LYS A 37 -15.34 6.48 6.24
N VAL A 38 -14.46 6.19 5.29
CA VAL A 38 -13.55 7.16 4.69
C VAL A 38 -13.66 7.06 3.19
N THR A 39 -13.83 8.22 2.55
CA THR A 39 -13.81 8.38 1.10
C THR A 39 -12.62 9.22 0.69
N LEU A 40 -12.09 8.96 -0.49
CA LEU A 40 -11.04 9.80 -1.08
C LEU A 40 -11.70 11.04 -1.69
N ASN A 41 -11.28 12.22 -1.25
CA ASN A 41 -11.86 13.51 -1.67
C ASN A 41 -11.22 14.06 -2.96
N ILE A 42 -10.42 13.25 -3.66
CA ILE A 42 -9.68 13.59 -4.87
C ILE A 42 -9.78 12.44 -5.87
N SER A 43 -9.69 12.72 -7.17
CA SER A 43 -9.63 11.66 -8.16
C SER A 43 -8.32 10.88 -7.99
N PRO A 44 -8.33 9.53 -8.06
CA PRO A 44 -7.13 8.70 -8.07
C PRO A 44 -6.02 9.20 -9.01
N GLU A 45 -6.41 9.70 -10.18
CA GLU A 45 -5.53 10.18 -11.26
C GLU A 45 -4.76 11.46 -10.89
N GLU A 46 -5.30 12.26 -9.97
CA GLU A 46 -4.71 13.53 -9.52
C GLU A 46 -3.74 13.32 -8.34
N LEU A 47 -3.74 12.14 -7.71
CA LEU A 47 -2.87 11.83 -6.56
C LEU A 47 -1.38 12.01 -6.83
N PRO A 48 -0.81 11.58 -7.99
CA PRO A 48 0.59 11.83 -8.29
C PRO A 48 0.96 13.32 -8.25
N GLN A 49 0.09 14.18 -8.81
CA GLN A 49 0.32 15.62 -8.89
C GLN A 49 0.16 16.31 -7.53
N LEU A 50 -0.81 15.87 -6.73
CA LEU A 50 -0.95 16.31 -5.34
C LEU A 50 0.33 15.97 -4.57
N LEU A 51 0.77 14.70 -4.64
CA LEU A 51 1.97 14.26 -3.94
C LEU A 51 3.21 15.01 -4.41
N ASP A 52 3.36 15.36 -5.69
CA ASP A 52 4.49 16.17 -6.14
C ASP A 52 4.56 17.55 -5.49
N LYS A 53 3.42 18.17 -5.24
CA LYS A 53 3.35 19.48 -4.57
C LYS A 53 3.51 19.38 -3.05
N SER A 54 3.27 18.20 -2.48
CA SER A 54 3.24 18.00 -1.03
C SER A 54 4.56 17.50 -0.42
N TRP A 55 5.69 17.46 -1.15
CA TRP A 55 6.93 16.82 -0.66
C TRP A 55 7.39 17.31 0.71
N ASP A 56 7.31 18.61 0.93
CA ASP A 56 7.69 19.29 2.17
C ASP A 56 6.51 19.57 3.12
N SER A 57 5.36 18.91 2.91
CA SER A 57 4.18 19.08 3.74
C SER A 57 4.46 18.69 5.21
N PRO A 58 4.06 19.53 6.19
CA PRO A 58 4.18 19.22 7.61
C PRO A 58 3.31 18.03 8.03
N VAL A 59 2.29 17.65 7.24
CA VAL A 59 1.43 16.48 7.53
C VAL A 59 2.27 15.21 7.68
N PHE A 60 3.34 15.05 6.88
CA PHE A 60 4.20 13.88 7.01
C PHE A 60 4.92 13.85 8.35
N LYS A 61 5.40 15.00 8.82
CA LYS A 61 6.08 15.11 10.11
C LYS A 61 5.11 14.82 11.25
N GLU A 62 3.99 15.53 11.29
CA GLU A 62 2.95 15.40 12.33
C GLU A 62 2.45 13.96 12.50
N GLU A 63 2.20 13.25 11.39
CA GLU A 63 1.75 11.87 11.44
C GLU A 63 2.88 10.91 11.84
N SER A 64 4.08 11.13 11.32
CA SER A 64 5.23 10.28 11.64
C SER A 64 5.69 10.39 13.11
N GLU A 65 5.45 11.53 13.75
CA GLU A 65 5.75 11.74 15.17
C GLU A 65 4.96 10.76 16.05
N LYS A 66 3.68 10.51 15.71
CA LYS A 66 2.82 9.52 16.38
C LYS A 66 3.20 8.07 16.06
N CYS A 67 3.96 7.83 15.00
CA CYS A 67 4.26 6.48 14.53
C CYS A 67 5.15 5.70 15.52
N LEU A 68 4.70 4.48 15.86
CA LEU A 68 5.42 3.53 16.71
C LEU A 68 6.46 2.68 15.95
N SER A 69 6.59 2.86 14.63
CA SER A 69 7.46 2.05 13.75
C SER A 69 7.27 0.52 13.85
N CYS A 70 6.08 0.05 14.26
CA CYS A 70 5.81 -1.37 14.49
C CYS A 70 5.52 -2.20 13.22
N GLY A 71 5.35 -1.56 12.06
CA GLY A 71 5.13 -2.25 10.78
C GLY A 71 3.75 -2.92 10.60
N SER A 72 2.83 -2.87 11.58
CA SER A 72 1.52 -3.54 11.47
C SER A 72 0.78 -3.17 10.17
N CYS A 73 0.86 -1.90 9.77
CA CYS A 73 0.19 -1.36 8.60
C CYS A 73 0.74 -1.86 7.26
N ILE A 74 1.97 -2.39 7.22
CA ILE A 74 2.55 -2.98 6.00
C ILE A 74 2.37 -4.49 5.98
N VAL A 75 2.37 -5.16 7.14
CA VAL A 75 2.17 -6.62 7.23
C VAL A 75 0.74 -7.03 6.86
N VAL A 76 -0.27 -6.25 7.28
CA VAL A 76 -1.68 -6.58 6.98
C VAL A 76 -2.15 -6.10 5.60
N CYS A 77 -1.32 -5.34 4.88
CA CYS A 77 -1.71 -4.68 3.65
C CYS A 77 -1.56 -5.62 2.45
N PRO A 78 -2.64 -5.91 1.69
CA PRO A 78 -2.58 -6.87 0.58
C PRO A 78 -1.77 -6.38 -0.63
N THR A 79 -1.37 -5.11 -0.65
CA THR A 79 -0.56 -4.52 -1.73
C THR A 79 0.85 -4.13 -1.26
N CYS A 80 1.23 -4.49 -0.04
CA CYS A 80 2.61 -4.44 0.41
C CYS A 80 3.28 -5.78 0.09
N PHE A 81 4.34 -5.74 -0.70
CA PHE A 81 5.04 -6.93 -1.20
C PHE A 81 6.55 -6.82 -1.04
N CYS A 82 7.02 -5.85 -0.23
CA CYS A 82 8.43 -5.71 0.05
C CYS A 82 8.92 -6.92 0.84
N PHE A 83 10.19 -7.27 0.65
CA PHE A 83 10.87 -8.34 1.36
C PHE A 83 12.33 -7.96 1.46
N ASP A 84 13.02 -8.58 2.40
CA ASP A 84 14.47 -8.57 2.51
C ASP A 84 15.03 -9.94 2.14
N VAL A 85 16.32 -9.99 1.81
CA VAL A 85 17.06 -11.22 1.49
C VAL A 85 18.06 -11.47 2.60
N GLN A 86 17.90 -12.59 3.28
CA GLN A 86 18.74 -13.01 4.41
C GLN A 86 19.60 -14.20 3.99
N ASP A 87 20.84 -14.20 4.47
CA ASP A 87 21.80 -15.28 4.33
C ASP A 87 22.04 -15.89 5.71
N ASP A 88 21.68 -17.15 5.91
CA ASP A 88 22.00 -17.92 7.12
C ASP A 88 23.13 -18.90 6.82
N VAL A 89 24.29 -18.66 7.43
CA VAL A 89 25.49 -19.46 7.22
C VAL A 89 25.60 -20.45 8.37
N THR A 90 25.67 -21.73 8.04
CA THR A 90 25.86 -22.78 9.05
C THR A 90 27.14 -22.55 9.85
N LEU A 91 27.15 -22.97 11.12
CA LEU A 91 28.28 -22.75 12.04
C LEU A 91 29.62 -23.33 11.54
N ASN A 92 29.58 -24.30 10.62
CA ASN A 92 30.79 -24.89 10.02
C ASN A 92 31.42 -24.01 8.92
N LEU A 93 30.75 -22.92 8.51
CA LEU A 93 31.14 -21.97 7.46
C LEU A 93 31.36 -22.57 6.06
N LYS A 94 30.78 -23.75 5.79
CA LYS A 94 30.88 -24.46 4.50
C LYS A 94 29.57 -24.45 3.72
N GLU A 95 28.45 -24.30 4.43
CA GLU A 95 27.09 -24.39 3.87
C GLU A 95 26.24 -23.24 4.41
N GLY A 96 25.16 -22.92 3.72
CA GLY A 96 24.21 -21.90 4.15
C GLY A 96 22.99 -21.85 3.24
N GLU A 97 21.99 -21.08 3.66
CA GLU A 97 20.79 -20.83 2.88
C GLU A 97 20.56 -19.33 2.67
N ARG A 98 19.99 -19.01 1.50
CA ARG A 98 19.51 -17.66 1.16
C ARG A 98 18.01 -17.70 1.03
N TYR A 99 17.30 -16.93 1.85
CA TYR A 99 15.85 -16.88 1.83
C TYR A 99 15.32 -15.45 1.81
N ARG A 100 14.03 -15.32 1.45
CA ARG A 100 13.32 -14.04 1.48
C ARG A 100 12.48 -13.98 2.73
N GLN A 101 12.61 -12.89 3.49
CA GLN A 101 11.79 -12.61 4.66
C GLN A 101 10.91 -11.39 4.39
N TRP A 102 9.68 -11.41 4.90
CA TRP A 102 8.83 -10.23 4.85
C TRP A 102 9.47 -9.06 5.60
N ASP A 103 9.57 -7.93 4.93
CA ASP A 103 10.10 -6.68 5.45
C ASP A 103 9.40 -5.52 4.73
N GLY A 104 9.63 -4.27 5.12
CA GLY A 104 9.19 -3.17 4.30
C GLY A 104 9.43 -1.78 4.85
N CYS A 105 9.06 -0.81 4.01
CA CYS A 105 9.46 0.59 4.11
C CYS A 105 9.14 1.34 5.42
N MET A 106 8.32 0.78 6.30
CA MET A 106 8.00 1.40 7.60
C MET A 106 8.91 0.91 8.74
N LEU A 107 9.65 -0.19 8.52
CA LEU A 107 10.64 -0.74 9.45
C LEU A 107 11.96 0.00 9.27
N ALA A 108 12.65 0.25 10.40
CA ALA A 108 13.83 1.11 10.41
C ALA A 108 14.97 0.55 9.53
N ASP A 109 15.17 -0.76 9.59
CA ASP A 109 16.33 -1.40 8.96
C ASP A 109 16.16 -1.64 7.46
N PHE A 110 14.94 -1.52 6.92
CA PHE A 110 14.64 -1.80 5.51
C PHE A 110 15.45 -0.97 4.50
N ALA A 111 15.90 0.23 4.90
CA ALA A 111 16.70 1.11 4.06
C ALA A 111 18.16 1.24 4.54
N ALA A 112 18.58 0.40 5.49
CA ALA A 112 19.96 0.28 5.91
C ALA A 112 20.77 -0.44 4.82
N VAL A 113 22.00 0.02 4.62
CA VAL A 113 22.95 -0.58 3.68
C VAL A 113 24.29 -0.85 4.37
N ALA A 114 25.14 -1.63 3.71
CA ALA A 114 26.50 -1.90 4.18
C ALA A 114 27.24 -0.61 4.57
N GLY A 115 27.94 -0.64 5.70
CA GLY A 115 28.60 0.54 6.29
C GLY A 115 27.71 1.36 7.23
N GLY A 116 26.54 0.85 7.62
CA GLY A 116 25.68 1.45 8.66
C GLY A 116 24.91 2.69 8.21
N ARG A 117 24.93 3.02 6.92
CA ARG A 117 24.13 4.13 6.37
C ARG A 117 22.69 3.70 6.21
N ASN A 118 21.76 4.60 6.47
CA ASN A 118 20.33 4.37 6.27
C ASN A 118 19.71 5.55 5.52
N PHE A 119 19.21 5.28 4.30
CA PHE A 119 18.64 6.33 3.44
C PHE A 119 17.25 6.80 3.89
N ARG A 120 16.61 6.09 4.82
CA ARG A 120 15.31 6.43 5.43
C ARG A 120 15.31 6.09 6.93
N GLY A 121 16.29 6.63 7.63
CA GLY A 121 16.50 6.37 9.07
C GLY A 121 15.41 7.00 9.96
N ASP A 122 14.87 8.14 9.55
CA ASP A 122 13.83 8.86 10.28
C ASP A 122 12.41 8.37 9.94
N LYS A 123 11.44 8.62 10.83
CA LYS A 123 10.06 8.17 10.66
C LYS A 123 9.33 8.93 9.55
N GLU A 124 9.65 10.20 9.34
CA GLU A 124 8.99 11.07 8.38
C GLU A 124 9.27 10.59 6.95
N SER A 125 10.53 10.34 6.62
CA SER A 125 10.94 9.85 5.30
C SER A 125 10.34 8.47 4.98
N ARG A 126 10.24 7.58 5.97
CA ARG A 126 9.54 6.28 5.83
C ARG A 126 8.05 6.46 5.57
N PHE A 127 7.38 7.29 6.37
CA PHE A 127 5.95 7.56 6.23
C PHE A 127 5.62 8.22 4.88
N ARG A 128 6.36 9.27 4.50
CA ARG A 128 6.29 9.91 3.19
C ARG A 128 6.49 8.89 2.08
N HIS A 129 7.54 8.07 2.14
CA HIS A 129 7.79 7.04 1.13
C HIS A 129 6.61 6.06 0.98
N ARG A 130 5.99 5.63 2.08
CA ARG A 130 4.79 4.78 2.03
C ARG A 130 3.64 5.47 1.28
N MET A 131 3.37 6.74 1.58
CA MET A 131 2.30 7.50 0.92
C MET A 131 2.55 7.67 -0.57
N TYR A 132 3.78 8.02 -0.96
CA TYR A 132 4.16 8.09 -2.37
C TYR A 132 4.07 6.74 -3.07
N ARG A 133 4.45 5.65 -2.41
CA ARG A 133 4.32 4.32 -3.02
C ARG A 133 2.85 3.92 -3.20
N LYS A 134 1.94 4.36 -2.33
CA LYS A 134 0.51 4.08 -2.44
C LYS A 134 -0.22 4.96 -3.45
N GLY A 135 0.15 6.24 -3.57
CA GLY A 135 -0.55 7.22 -4.42
C GLY A 135 0.15 7.61 -5.72
N LYS A 136 1.47 7.44 -5.83
CA LYS A 136 2.28 7.90 -6.95
C LYS A 136 3.10 6.81 -7.63
N TYR A 137 4.08 6.21 -6.97
CA TYR A 137 5.10 5.38 -7.65
C TYR A 137 4.54 4.13 -8.33
N ILE A 138 3.55 3.46 -7.71
CA ILE A 138 2.90 2.29 -8.33
C ILE A 138 1.99 2.73 -9.49
N TRP A 139 1.39 3.92 -9.39
CA TRP A 139 0.59 4.50 -10.46
C TRP A 139 1.46 4.82 -11.68
N GLU A 140 2.56 5.54 -11.50
CA GLU A 140 3.47 5.88 -12.60
C GLU A 140 4.03 4.64 -13.30
N ARG A 141 4.28 3.56 -12.56
CA ARG A 141 4.87 2.34 -13.13
C ARG A 141 3.85 1.42 -13.80
N TYR A 142 2.63 1.34 -13.27
CA TYR A 142 1.66 0.30 -13.66
C TYR A 142 0.27 0.83 -14.03
N GLY A 143 0.04 2.15 -13.98
CA GLY A 143 -1.26 2.78 -14.23
C GLY A 143 -2.32 2.41 -13.19
N LYS A 144 -1.92 1.99 -11.99
CA LYS A 144 -2.83 1.55 -10.92
C LYS A 144 -2.38 2.11 -9.57
N LEU A 145 -3.32 2.43 -8.69
CA LEU A 145 -2.98 2.83 -7.34
C LEU A 145 -2.34 1.68 -6.56
N GLY A 146 -1.37 2.02 -5.71
CA GLY A 146 -0.82 1.10 -4.72
C GLY A 146 -1.75 0.86 -3.52
N CYS A 147 -2.81 1.65 -3.38
CA CYS A 147 -3.88 1.47 -2.40
C CYS A 147 -5.17 0.98 -3.07
N VAL A 148 -5.81 -0.03 -2.48
CA VAL A 148 -7.09 -0.61 -2.97
C VAL A 148 -8.29 -0.27 -2.07
N GLY A 149 -8.10 0.62 -1.07
CA GLY A 149 -9.19 1.05 -0.19
C GLY A 149 -9.69 0.00 0.81
N CYS A 150 -8.96 -1.09 1.05
CA CYS A 150 -9.41 -2.19 1.92
C CYS A 150 -9.46 -1.86 3.44
N GLY A 151 -8.91 -0.73 3.88
CA GLY A 151 -8.96 -0.29 5.28
C GLY A 151 -8.12 -1.07 6.31
N ARG A 152 -7.60 -2.26 5.97
CA ARG A 152 -6.86 -3.14 6.92
C ARG A 152 -5.73 -2.45 7.67
N CYS A 153 -4.95 -1.63 6.97
CA CYS A 153 -3.85 -0.89 7.57
C CYS A 153 -4.32 0.16 8.58
N ALA A 154 -5.46 0.80 8.33
CA ALA A 154 -6.04 1.80 9.24
C ALA A 154 -6.54 1.10 10.51
N SER A 155 -7.28 0.00 10.37
CA SER A 155 -7.79 -0.78 11.51
C SER A 155 -6.68 -1.39 12.38
N ALA A 156 -5.53 -1.75 11.82
CA ALA A 156 -4.43 -2.35 12.56
C ALA A 156 -3.46 -1.34 13.20
N CYS A 157 -3.62 -0.05 12.94
CA CYS A 157 -2.69 0.97 13.42
C CYS A 157 -3.17 1.57 14.74
N LEU A 158 -2.44 1.29 15.83
CA LEU A 158 -2.75 1.83 17.15
C LEU A 158 -2.61 3.36 17.25
N ALA A 159 -1.81 3.97 16.36
CA ALA A 159 -1.60 5.41 16.31
C ALA A 159 -2.56 6.13 15.35
N GLU A 160 -3.43 5.39 14.66
CA GLU A 160 -4.46 5.93 13.76
C GLU A 160 -3.94 6.79 12.58
N ILE A 161 -2.68 6.59 12.16
CA ILE A 161 -2.04 7.36 11.06
C ILE A 161 -1.98 6.62 9.71
N ALA A 162 -2.37 5.34 9.69
CA ALA A 162 -1.96 4.43 8.61
C ALA A 162 -2.81 4.48 7.33
N SER A 163 -3.93 5.21 7.34
CA SER A 163 -4.85 5.29 6.21
C SER A 163 -4.32 6.21 5.10
N PRO A 164 -4.01 5.69 3.90
CA PRO A 164 -3.59 6.56 2.80
C PRO A 164 -4.68 7.56 2.41
N ALA A 165 -5.95 7.17 2.47
CA ALA A 165 -7.06 8.06 2.09
C ALA A 165 -7.18 9.28 3.00
N GLU A 166 -7.03 9.09 4.32
CA GLU A 166 -7.05 10.21 5.28
C GLU A 166 -5.85 11.13 5.07
N THR A 167 -4.64 10.57 4.89
CA THR A 167 -3.46 11.38 4.60
C THR A 167 -3.61 12.16 3.30
N PHE A 168 -4.09 11.54 2.22
CA PHE A 168 -4.29 12.24 0.94
C PHE A 168 -5.37 13.33 1.03
N ASN A 169 -6.44 13.10 1.80
CA ASN A 169 -7.45 14.13 2.05
C ASN A 169 -6.86 15.33 2.79
N ARG A 170 -6.05 15.08 3.83
CA ARG A 170 -5.35 16.16 4.56
C ARG A 170 -4.39 16.95 3.68
N LEU A 171 -3.60 16.26 2.84
CA LEU A 171 -2.71 16.93 1.89
C LEU A 171 -3.49 17.79 0.89
N LYS A 172 -4.67 17.33 0.44
CA LYS A 172 -5.55 18.12 -0.43
C LYS A 172 -6.11 19.34 0.29
N GLU A 173 -6.48 19.22 1.56
CA GLU A 173 -6.99 20.33 2.37
C GLU A 173 -5.93 21.39 2.62
N GLU A 174 -4.67 20.98 2.86
CA GLU A 174 -3.53 21.89 2.98
C GLU A 174 -3.20 22.61 1.65
N SER A 175 -3.43 21.95 0.51
CA SER A 175 -3.14 22.49 -0.81
C SER A 175 -4.20 23.48 -1.34
N LYS A 176 -5.25 23.77 -0.55
CA LYS A 176 -6.27 24.78 -0.88
C LYS A 176 -5.85 26.16 -0.41
#